data_AF-A0A2D6LV18-F1
#
_entry.id   AF-A0A2D6LV18-F1
#
_cell.length_a   1.000
_cell.length_b   1.000
_cell.length_c   1.000
_cell.angle_alpha   90.00
_cell.angle_beta   90.00
_cell.angle_gamma   90.00
#
_symmetry.space_group_name_H-M   'P 1'
#
loop_
_entity.id
_entity.type
_entity.pdbx_description
1 polymer ?
#
loop_
_entity_poly.entity_id
_entity_poly.type
_entity_poly.pdbx_seq_one_letter_code
_entity_poly.pdbx_strand_id
1 'polypeptide(L)' 'MKMGCDMCGKDVELVNVNIEGTILNVCSGCSQFGDIVEEVEVVKPMKVMKNIEEAFSEDFVEGFEKVGEGG' A
#
# COMPACT_ATOMS: atom_id res chain seq x y z
N MET A 1 -26.26 2.33 4.95
CA MET A 1 -25.27 3.11 4.17
C MET A 1 -23.98 3.07 4.95
N LYS A 2 -22.90 2.54 4.38
CA LYS A 2 -21.59 2.46 5.07
C LYS A 2 -20.93 3.83 4.93
N MET A 3 -20.82 4.57 6.03
CA MET A 3 -20.08 5.83 6.13
C MET A 3 -18.79 5.65 6.95
N GLY A 4 -18.32 4.41 7.06
CA GLY A 4 -17.15 4.03 7.86
C GLY A 4 -16.00 3.52 6.99
N CYS A 5 -14.80 3.59 7.57
CA CYS A 5 -13.56 3.16 6.95
C CYS A 5 -13.66 1.74 6.40
N ASP A 6 -13.27 1.54 5.13
CA ASP A 6 -13.34 0.25 4.45
C ASP A 6 -12.45 -0.82 5.09
N MET A 7 -11.38 -0.42 5.80
CA MET A 7 -10.48 -1.35 6.49
C MET A 7 -10.88 -1.67 7.93
N CYS A 8 -11.22 -0.65 8.73
CA CYS A 8 -11.44 -0.83 10.17
C CYS A 8 -12.89 -0.61 10.64
N GLY A 9 -13.78 -0.16 9.75
CA GLY A 9 -15.20 0.05 10.04
C GLY A 9 -15.54 1.24 10.93
N LYS A 10 -14.57 2.12 11.25
CA LYS A 10 -14.83 3.32 12.06
C LYS A 10 -15.54 4.40 11.24
N ASP A 11 -16.61 4.97 11.77
CA ASP A 11 -17.26 6.18 11.26
C ASP A 11 -16.49 7.43 11.73
N VAL A 12 -15.54 7.87 10.91
CA VAL A 12 -14.69 9.05 11.13
C VAL A 12 -14.42 9.72 9.79
N GLU A 13 -13.64 10.79 9.77
CA GLU A 13 -13.18 11.43 8.53
C GLU A 13 -12.40 10.43 7.67
N LEU A 14 -12.88 10.23 6.44
CA LEU A 14 -12.32 9.33 5.45
C LEU A 14 -11.54 10.10 4.40
N VAL A 15 -10.47 9.48 3.90
CA VAL A 15 -9.64 9.96 2.80
C VAL A 15 -9.57 8.88 1.72
N ASN A 16 -9.46 9.31 0.47
CA ASN A 16 -9.29 8.41 -0.68
C ASN A 16 -7.83 7.98 -0.77
N VAL A 17 -7.59 6.68 -0.60
CA VAL A 17 -6.25 6.09 -0.59
C VAL A 17 -6.19 4.96 -1.60
N ASN A 18 -5.13 4.94 -2.41
CA ASN A 18 -4.80 3.86 -3.29
C ASN A 18 -3.98 2.82 -2.54
N ILE A 19 -4.59 1.67 -2.27
CA ILE A 19 -3.94 0.50 -1.68
C ILE A 19 -3.90 -0.57 -2.77
N GLU A 20 -2.70 -0.92 -3.23
CA GLU A 20 -2.47 -1.98 -4.23
C GLU A 20 -3.29 -1.84 -5.52
N GLY A 21 -3.49 -0.61 -5.99
CA GLY A 21 -4.26 -0.31 -7.22
C GLY A 21 -5.78 -0.20 -7.00
N THR A 22 -6.24 -0.27 -5.75
CA THR A 22 -7.66 -0.11 -5.40
C THR A 22 -7.86 1.18 -4.59
N ILE A 23 -8.81 2.01 -5.02
CA ILE A 23 -9.19 3.22 -4.30
C ILE A 23 -10.18 2.87 -3.19
N LEU A 24 -9.78 3.12 -1.94
CA LEU A 24 -10.57 2.85 -0.74
C LEU A 24 -10.81 4.12 0.07
N ASN A 25 -11.95 4.19 0.76
CA ASN A 25 -12.27 5.27 1.69
C ASN A 25 -11.86 4.83 3.09
N VAL A 26 -10.75 5.38 3.59
CA VAL A 26 -10.16 4.92 4.84
C VAL A 26 -9.88 6.07 5.80
N CYS A 27 -9.83 5.79 7.09
CA CYS A 27 -9.48 6.82 8.09
C CYS A 27 -7.98 7.18 8.03
N SER A 28 -7.58 8.29 8.65
CA SER A 28 -6.18 8.77 8.67
C SER A 28 -5.18 7.77 9.27
N GLY A 29 -5.65 6.81 10.07
CA GLY A 29 -4.81 5.72 10.58
C GLY A 29 -4.62 4.61 9.55
N CYS A 30 -5.61 4.35 8.70
CA CYS A 30 -5.53 3.33 7.65
C CYS A 30 -4.89 3.89 6.36
N SER A 31 -4.82 5.21 6.19
CA SER A 31 -4.13 5.81 5.05
C SER A 31 -2.63 5.54 5.01
N GLN A 32 -2.02 5.06 6.10
CA GLN A 32 -0.61 4.64 6.12
C GLN A 32 -0.31 3.41 5.24
N PHE A 33 -1.34 2.65 4.84
CA PHE A 33 -1.18 1.42 4.06
C PHE A 33 -1.17 1.66 2.54
N GLY A 34 -1.28 2.90 2.08
CA GLY A 34 -1.26 3.23 0.66
C GLY A 34 -0.97 4.70 0.40
N ASP A 35 -1.15 5.10 -0.85
CA ASP A 35 -0.87 6.46 -1.31
C ASP A 35 -2.17 7.29 -1.37
N ILE A 36 -2.15 8.48 -0.79
CA ILE A 36 -3.34 9.35 -0.78
C ILE A 36 -3.54 9.92 -2.21
N VAL A 37 -4.73 9.74 -2.77
CA VAL A 37 -5.03 10.13 -4.17
C VAL A 37 -5.73 11.48 -4.27
N GLU A 38 -6.57 11.81 -3.29
CA GLU A 38 -7.17 13.14 -3.15
C GLU A 38 -6.80 13.70 -1.78
N GLU A 39 -5.73 14.49 -1.76
CA GLU A 39 -5.43 15.35 -0.63
C GLU A 39 -6.28 16.62 -0.77
N VAL A 40 -7.24 16.83 0.13
CA VAL A 40 -7.77 18.17 0.35
C VAL A 40 -6.56 19.04 0.70
N GLU A 41 -6.27 20.08 -0.07
CA GLU A 41 -5.05 20.90 0.05
C GLU A 41 -4.90 21.49 1.47
N VAL A 42 -4.31 20.73 2.39
CA VAL A 42 -3.78 21.26 3.64
C VAL A 42 -2.28 21.21 3.50
N VAL A 43 -1.75 22.31 2.97
CA VAL A 43 -0.34 22.71 3.06
C VAL A 43 0.23 22.36 4.43
N LYS A 44 0.88 21.19 4.54
CA LYS A 44 1.70 20.82 5.69
C LYS A 44 3.10 20.50 5.17
N PRO A 45 4.15 21.09 5.77
CA PRO A 45 5.50 20.98 5.24
C PRO A 45 5.95 19.52 5.27
N MET A 46 6.34 19.03 4.09
CA MET A 46 6.97 17.73 3.85
C MET A 46 8.08 17.48 4.89
N LYS A 47 7.87 16.51 5.78
CA LYS A 47 8.99 15.81 6.41
C LYS A 47 9.36 14.66 5.50
N VAL A 48 10.27 14.94 4.58
CA VAL A 48 11.00 13.96 3.79
C VAL A 48 11.76 13.05 4.76
N MET A 49 11.24 11.85 5.02
CA MET A 49 12.05 10.74 5.53
C MET A 49 12.51 9.93 4.33
N LYS A 50 13.69 10.31 3.80
CA LYS A 50 14.54 9.37 3.10
C LYS A 50 15.08 8.41 4.16
N ASN A 51 14.92 7.10 3.94
CA ASN A 51 15.89 6.04 4.23
C ASN A 51 15.21 4.70 3.97
N ILE A 52 15.25 4.21 2.73
CA ILE A 52 15.27 2.77 2.48
C ILE A 52 16.55 2.55 1.67
N GLU A 53 17.62 2.33 2.42
CA GLU A 53 18.86 1.73 1.93
C GLU A 53 18.57 0.26 1.62
N GLU A 54 18.79 -0.10 0.36
CA GLU A 54 19.46 -1.34 -0.06
C GLU A 54 18.94 -2.68 0.50
N ALA A 55 18.08 -3.35 -0.27
CA ALA A 55 18.18 -4.80 -0.55
C ALA A 55 17.05 -5.25 -1.52
N PHE A 56 17.02 -4.69 -2.73
CA PHE A 56 16.55 -5.49 -3.87
C PHE A 56 17.78 -6.27 -4.33
N SER A 57 18.03 -7.41 -3.68
CA SER A 57 18.97 -8.38 -4.22
C SER A 57 18.41 -8.84 -5.56
N GLU A 58 19.10 -8.43 -6.62
CA GLU A 58 19.00 -8.97 -7.96
C GLU A 58 19.40 -10.44 -7.94
N ASP A 59 18.46 -11.34 -7.62
CA ASP A 59 18.55 -12.77 -7.97
C ASP A 59 17.38 -13.14 -8.88
N PHE A 60 17.49 -12.52 -10.06
CA PHE A 60 17.15 -13.05 -11.37
C PHE A 60 17.21 -14.59 -11.44
N VAL A 61 16.03 -15.20 -11.67
CA VAL A 61 15.76 -16.47 -12.37
C VAL A 61 16.99 -17.34 -12.68
N GLU A 62 17.29 -18.34 -11.85
CA GLU A 62 17.82 -19.63 -12.30
C GLU A 62 17.33 -20.75 -11.36
N GLY A 63 16.71 -21.80 -11.94
CA GLY A 63 16.25 -22.96 -11.16
C GLY A 63 15.04 -23.71 -11.70
N PHE A 64 14.69 -23.56 -12.99
CA PHE A 64 13.74 -24.45 -13.67
C PHE A 64 14.53 -25.54 -14.44
N GLU A 65 15.21 -26.43 -13.73
CA GLU A 65 15.68 -27.72 -14.25
C GLU A 65 14.92 -28.81 -13.49
N LYS A 66 13.79 -29.29 -14.02
CA LYS A 66 13.68 -30.56 -14.78
C LYS A 66 14.51 -31.70 -14.18
N VAL A 67 13.86 -32.70 -13.58
CA VAL A 67 13.84 -34.17 -13.88
C VAL A 67 12.72 -34.74 -12.98
N GLY A 68 11.74 -35.57 -13.34
CA GLY A 68 11.59 -36.56 -14.42
C GLY A 68 11.49 -37.98 -13.83
N GLU A 69 10.32 -38.61 -14.00
CA GLU A 69 10.06 -40.07 -14.04
C GLU A 69 10.13 -41.01 -12.81
N GLY A 70 9.22 -42.00 -12.86
CA GLY A 70 9.14 -43.22 -12.05
C GLY A 70 7.86 -43.24 -11.21
N GLY A 71 6.81 -44.00 -11.49
CA GLY A 71 6.65 -45.25 -12.24
C GLY A 71 5.59 -46.06 -11.51
#